data_AF-A0A6L7WSH4-F1
#
_entry.id   AF-A0A6L7WSH4-F1
#
_cell.length_a   1.000
_cell.length_b   1.000
_cell.length_c   1.000
_cell.angle_alpha   90.00
_cell.angle_beta   90.00
_cell.angle_gamma   90.00
#
_symmetry.space_group_name_H-M   'P 1'
#
loop_
_entity.id
_entity.type
_entity.pdbx_description
1 polymer ?
#
loop_
_entity_poly.entity_id
_entity_poly.type
_entity_poly.pdbx_seq_one_letter_code
_entity_poly.pdbx_strand_id
1 'polypeptide(L)'
;MAFPTSLPLRRGSCGAATGGRLAAALAAVAVLAGGGAPAAAQEAFSGAVLPDGGIPVTSDLVHRVCGTCHRADEQRRMSRISYQRTTPEGWQQTIRRMVLLNNLQIEPADAREAVRYLATNHGLAPEEVRLGAFEVERRNIDFRYEADPETQQTCNRCHSMGRVLNQRRTREEWELLTAMHRGYYPLADVQSFLVGDWLGGPGPEADDEDDGRTAVDRAVDHLAEVFPLDSPAWASWSANMRTPRLEGAWALVGYERGQGPVYGEVVVEADPSAPDQFETRARYTYPARSVDVTRTGQALVYTGYQ
;
A
#
# COMPACT_ATOMS: atom_id res chain seq x y z
N MET A 1 -4.07 44.43 50.77
CA MET A 1 -5.45 44.26 51.27
C MET A 1 -5.84 42.83 50.92
N ALA A 2 -5.60 41.89 51.84
CA ALA A 2 -6.55 41.40 52.85
C ALA A 2 -7.28 40.13 52.34
N PHE A 3 -6.78 38.97 52.80
CA PHE A 3 -7.56 37.75 53.12
C PHE A 3 -8.52 38.05 54.31
N PRO A 4 -9.35 37.13 54.88
CA PRO A 4 -9.58 35.68 54.64
C PRO A 4 -11.09 35.28 54.69
N THR A 5 -11.51 34.01 54.51
CA THR A 5 -11.94 32.99 55.52
C THR A 5 -13.08 32.18 54.83
N SER A 6 -13.34 30.88 55.04
CA SER A 6 -13.42 30.08 56.27
C SER A 6 -13.44 28.56 55.98
N LEU A 7 -12.94 27.82 56.97
CA LEU A 7 -12.79 26.36 57.11
C LEU A 7 -14.03 25.76 57.88
N PRO A 8 -14.07 24.48 58.30
CA PRO A 8 -15.14 23.51 58.04
C PRO A 8 -16.00 23.14 59.27
N LEU A 9 -16.98 22.23 59.10
CA LEU A 9 -17.64 21.55 60.22
C LEU A 9 -17.61 20.02 60.06
N ARG A 10 -16.87 19.38 60.98
CA ARG A 10 -17.04 17.98 61.41
C ARG A 10 -18.15 17.91 62.47
N ARG A 11 -18.93 16.83 62.50
CA ARG A 11 -18.98 15.83 63.63
C ARG A 11 -20.24 14.94 63.58
N GLY A 12 -20.05 13.73 64.11
CA GLY A 12 -21.08 12.83 64.67
C GLY A 12 -21.45 11.67 63.75
N SER A 13 -21.50 10.42 64.17
CA SER A 13 -21.25 9.79 65.48
C SER A 13 -21.21 8.26 65.28
N CYS A 14 -20.49 7.61 66.17
CA CYS A 14 -20.34 6.15 66.29
C CYS A 14 -21.65 5.51 66.82
N GLY A 15 -21.95 4.29 66.37
CA GLY A 15 -23.02 3.45 66.91
C GLY A 15 -22.84 2.00 66.47
N ALA A 16 -22.32 1.17 67.36
CA ALA A 16 -22.27 -0.28 67.22
C ALA A 16 -23.54 -0.91 67.82
N ALA A 17 -24.09 -1.96 67.21
CA ALA A 17 -24.62 -3.14 67.92
C ALA A 17 -25.28 -4.17 66.97
N THR A 18 -24.93 -5.44 67.23
CA THR A 18 -25.77 -6.65 67.24
C THR A 18 -26.36 -7.22 65.93
N GLY A 19 -25.71 -8.29 65.46
CA GLY A 19 -26.25 -9.67 65.44
C GLY A 19 -27.68 -9.89 64.93
N GLY A 20 -27.79 -10.60 63.81
CA GLY A 20 -29.04 -11.24 63.37
C GLY A 20 -28.84 -11.99 62.06
N ARG A 21 -28.64 -13.31 62.13
CA ARG A 21 -28.67 -14.20 60.96
C ARG A 21 -30.11 -14.28 60.45
N LEU A 22 -30.34 -13.87 59.20
CA LEU A 22 -31.52 -14.22 58.43
C LEU A 22 -31.08 -14.58 57.02
N ALA A 23 -31.18 -15.88 56.72
CA ALA A 23 -30.98 -16.41 55.39
C ALA A 23 -32.16 -15.96 54.51
N ALA A 24 -31.86 -15.18 53.47
CA ALA A 24 -32.79 -14.88 52.39
C ALA A 24 -32.21 -15.49 51.11
N ALA A 25 -32.87 -16.52 50.61
CA ALA A 25 -32.58 -17.13 49.32
C ALA A 25 -32.91 -16.12 48.21
N LEU A 26 -31.87 -15.62 47.53
CA LEU A 26 -32.01 -14.84 46.31
C LEU A 26 -31.95 -15.79 45.11
N ALA A 27 -33.09 -15.93 44.45
CA ALA A 27 -33.21 -16.61 43.16
C ALA A 27 -32.30 -15.93 42.12
N ALA A 28 -31.41 -16.71 41.51
CA ALA A 28 -30.60 -16.26 40.40
C ALA A 28 -31.48 -16.12 39.14
N VAL A 29 -31.76 -14.89 38.74
CA VAL A 29 -32.26 -14.59 37.39
C VAL A 29 -31.04 -14.62 36.47
N ALA A 30 -30.91 -15.70 35.69
CA ALA A 30 -29.94 -15.79 34.62
C ALA A 30 -30.39 -14.87 33.47
N VAL A 31 -29.76 -13.71 33.34
CA VAL A 31 -29.86 -12.89 32.14
C VAL A 31 -29.04 -13.58 31.06
N LEU A 32 -29.72 -14.26 30.13
CA LEU A 32 -29.13 -14.71 28.88
C LEU A 32 -28.83 -13.46 28.04
N ALA A 33 -27.59 -12.97 28.12
CA ALA A 33 -27.07 -12.00 27.18
C ALA A 33 -27.05 -12.64 25.79
N GLY A 34 -27.86 -12.09 24.89
CA GLY A 34 -27.97 -12.50 23.50
C GLY A 34 -26.62 -12.47 22.77
N GLY A 35 -26.50 -13.37 21.80
CA GLY A 35 -25.30 -13.56 20.99
C GLY A 35 -24.80 -12.27 20.37
N GLY A 36 -23.60 -11.86 20.78
CA GLY A 36 -22.73 -11.09 19.92
C GLY A 36 -22.35 -12.00 18.74
N ALA A 37 -22.70 -11.57 17.53
CA ALA A 37 -22.09 -12.13 16.33
C ALA A 37 -20.56 -12.11 16.51
N PRO A 38 -19.83 -13.14 16.08
CA PRO A 38 -18.38 -13.06 16.09
C PRO A 38 -18.00 -11.85 15.24
N ALA A 39 -17.36 -10.86 15.86
CA ALA A 39 -16.61 -9.88 15.09
C ALA A 39 -15.66 -10.71 14.22
N ALA A 40 -15.83 -10.66 12.90
CA ALA A 40 -14.91 -11.32 11.97
C ALA A 40 -13.51 -10.93 12.42
N ALA A 41 -12.71 -11.92 12.78
CA ALA A 41 -11.33 -11.70 13.21
C ALA A 41 -10.64 -10.96 12.08
N GLN A 42 -10.34 -9.68 12.29
CA GLN A 42 -9.49 -8.93 11.38
C GLN A 42 -8.18 -9.68 11.31
N GLU A 43 -7.76 -10.11 10.11
CA GLU A 43 -6.36 -10.44 9.91
C GLU A 43 -5.56 -9.22 10.37
N ALA A 44 -4.73 -9.41 11.39
CA ALA A 44 -3.94 -8.33 11.94
C ALA A 44 -3.05 -7.78 10.83
N PHE A 45 -3.25 -6.51 10.48
CA PHE A 45 -2.41 -5.81 9.52
C PHE A 45 -0.94 -5.93 9.94
N SER A 46 -0.10 -6.44 9.05
CA SER A 46 1.30 -6.79 9.32
C SER A 46 2.32 -5.91 8.59
N GLY A 47 1.85 -4.84 7.96
CA GLY A 47 2.67 -3.98 7.10
C GLY A 47 3.60 -2.98 7.80
N ALA A 48 3.70 -3.03 9.13
CA ALA A 48 4.64 -2.19 9.86
C ALA A 48 6.09 -2.64 9.58
N VAL A 49 6.97 -1.68 9.28
CA VAL A 49 8.41 -1.95 9.16
C VAL A 49 8.97 -2.21 10.56
N LEU A 50 9.71 -3.30 10.74
CA LEU A 50 10.34 -3.60 12.02
C LEU A 50 11.54 -2.68 12.30
N PRO A 51 11.91 -2.45 13.58
CA PRO A 51 13.04 -1.58 13.94
C PRO A 51 14.38 -1.99 13.32
N ASP A 52 14.58 -3.29 13.06
CA ASP A 52 15.75 -3.87 12.41
C ASP A 52 15.56 -4.02 10.88
N GLY A 53 14.50 -3.44 10.32
CA GLY A 53 14.20 -3.39 8.90
C GLY A 53 13.27 -4.49 8.40
N GLY A 54 12.66 -4.25 7.23
CA GLY A 54 11.78 -5.20 6.56
C GLY A 54 10.37 -5.31 7.17
N ILE A 55 9.49 -5.98 6.44
CA ILE A 55 8.06 -6.15 6.77
C ILE A 55 7.76 -7.65 6.85
N PRO A 56 7.25 -8.18 7.98
CA PRO A 56 6.90 -9.59 8.10
C PRO A 56 5.85 -10.02 7.09
N VAL A 57 6.05 -11.19 6.48
CA VAL A 57 5.01 -11.85 5.70
C VAL A 57 4.25 -12.79 6.63
N THR A 58 3.02 -12.47 6.97
CA THR A 58 2.14 -13.29 7.81
C THR A 58 1.36 -14.32 7.01
N SER A 59 1.15 -14.12 5.70
CA SER A 59 0.37 -15.04 4.86
C SER A 59 1.06 -16.39 4.62
N ASP A 60 0.44 -17.46 5.12
CA ASP A 60 0.90 -18.83 4.87
C ASP A 60 0.82 -19.23 3.39
N LEU A 61 -0.09 -18.63 2.63
CA LEU A 61 -0.14 -18.78 1.17
C LEU A 61 1.16 -18.25 0.55
N VAL A 62 1.58 -17.03 0.89
CA VAL A 62 2.80 -16.44 0.34
C VAL A 62 4.03 -17.24 0.76
N HIS A 63 4.11 -17.71 2.02
CA HIS A 63 5.17 -18.61 2.46
C HIS A 63 5.19 -19.91 1.66
N ARG A 64 4.04 -20.56 1.44
CA ARG A 64 3.95 -21.82 0.70
C ARG A 64 4.38 -21.65 -0.76
N VAL A 65 3.92 -20.59 -1.42
CA VAL A 65 4.14 -20.38 -2.86
C VAL A 65 5.53 -19.83 -3.14
N CYS A 66 6.02 -18.89 -2.33
CA CYS A 66 7.27 -18.18 -2.59
C CYS A 66 8.47 -18.77 -1.82
N GLY A 67 8.22 -19.52 -0.73
CA GLY A 67 9.24 -19.91 0.26
C GLY A 67 10.32 -20.88 -0.21
N THR A 68 10.11 -21.55 -1.34
CA THR A 68 11.13 -22.40 -1.97
C THR A 68 12.36 -21.61 -2.39
N CYS A 69 12.15 -20.39 -2.90
CA CYS A 69 13.20 -19.46 -3.31
C CYS A 69 13.42 -18.33 -2.29
N HIS A 70 12.35 -17.85 -1.67
CA HIS A 70 12.36 -16.73 -0.74
C HIS A 70 12.27 -17.22 0.70
N ARG A 71 13.39 -17.65 1.28
CA ARG A 71 13.40 -18.17 2.65
C ARG A 71 12.93 -17.11 3.65
N ALA A 72 12.13 -17.57 4.60
CA ALA A 72 11.70 -16.78 5.75
C ALA A 72 12.74 -16.84 6.87
N ASP A 73 12.94 -15.73 7.56
CA ASP A 73 13.67 -15.70 8.83
C ASP A 73 12.75 -15.95 10.04
N GLU A 74 13.30 -15.86 11.25
CA GLU A 74 12.57 -16.05 12.50
C GLU A 74 11.45 -15.02 12.73
N GLN A 75 11.57 -13.83 12.13
CA GLN A 75 10.57 -12.76 12.16
C GLN A 75 9.56 -12.86 11.00
N ARG A 76 9.59 -13.97 10.25
CA ARG A 76 8.78 -14.22 9.05
C ARG A 76 9.03 -13.23 7.91
N ARG A 77 10.17 -12.54 7.89
CA ARG A 77 10.59 -11.74 6.74
C ARG A 77 11.11 -12.68 5.66
N MET A 78 10.62 -12.52 4.44
CA MET A 78 11.04 -13.30 3.29
C MET A 78 12.03 -12.48 2.47
N SER A 79 13.13 -13.10 2.02
CA SER A 79 14.13 -12.42 1.19
C SER A 79 13.49 -11.70 0.00
N ARG A 80 13.94 -10.48 -0.31
CA ARG A 80 13.38 -9.57 -1.32
C ARG A 80 11.98 -9.04 -1.01
N ILE A 81 11.00 -9.93 -0.80
CA ILE A 81 9.58 -9.60 -0.64
C ILE A 81 9.36 -8.63 0.53
N SER A 82 10.01 -8.89 1.66
CA SER A 82 9.88 -8.07 2.88
C SER A 82 10.54 -6.70 2.81
N TYR A 83 11.33 -6.42 1.77
CA TYR A 83 12.18 -5.24 1.68
C TYR A 83 11.77 -4.28 0.55
N GLN A 84 10.60 -4.50 -0.03
CA GLN A 84 9.99 -3.63 -1.03
C GLN A 84 8.49 -3.43 -0.76
N ARG A 85 7.97 -2.29 -1.18
CA ARG A 85 6.53 -1.96 -1.24
C ARG A 85 6.19 -1.37 -2.60
N THR A 86 4.99 -1.65 -3.11
CA THR A 86 4.52 -1.12 -4.41
C THR A 86 3.00 -1.21 -4.54
N THR A 87 2.43 -0.74 -5.65
CA THR A 87 1.00 -0.81 -5.95
C THR A 87 0.54 -2.24 -6.27
N PRO A 88 -0.78 -2.52 -6.33
CA PRO A 88 -1.31 -3.83 -6.69
C PRO A 88 -0.83 -4.27 -8.06
N GLU A 89 -0.75 -3.36 -9.03
CA GLU A 89 -0.20 -3.62 -10.36
C GLU A 89 1.31 -3.92 -10.27
N GLY A 90 2.05 -3.22 -9.42
CA GLY A 90 3.48 -3.50 -9.19
C GLY A 90 3.72 -4.91 -8.66
N TRP A 91 2.91 -5.36 -7.70
CA TRP A 91 2.94 -6.72 -7.17
C TRP A 91 2.50 -7.75 -8.21
N GLN A 92 1.44 -7.46 -8.97
CA GLN A 92 1.00 -8.31 -10.08
C GLN A 92 2.12 -8.48 -11.12
N GLN A 93 2.83 -7.41 -11.50
CA GLN A 93 3.96 -7.50 -12.44
C GLN A 93 5.12 -8.31 -11.85
N THR A 94 5.39 -8.17 -10.56
CA THR A 94 6.43 -8.95 -9.88
C THR A 94 6.10 -10.45 -9.88
N ILE A 95 4.89 -10.84 -9.50
CA ILE A 95 4.45 -12.25 -9.53
C ILE A 95 4.42 -12.77 -10.96
N ARG A 96 3.88 -12.00 -11.91
CA ARG A 96 3.88 -12.36 -13.34
C ARG A 96 5.30 -12.63 -13.85
N ARG A 97 6.28 -11.82 -13.44
CA ARG A 97 7.69 -12.04 -13.77
C ARG A 97 8.22 -13.36 -13.20
N MET A 98 7.85 -13.72 -11.97
CA MET A 98 8.25 -15.00 -11.37
C MET A 98 7.66 -16.19 -12.12
N VAL A 99 6.41 -16.08 -12.58
CA VAL A 99 5.77 -17.11 -13.41
C VAL A 99 6.49 -17.25 -14.76
N LEU A 100 6.74 -16.13 -15.43
CA LEU A 100 7.26 -16.13 -16.81
C LEU A 100 8.76 -16.40 -16.90
N LEU A 101 9.56 -15.89 -15.97
CA LEU A 101 11.03 -15.91 -16.05
C LEU A 101 11.69 -16.84 -15.02
N ASN A 102 10.96 -17.22 -13.97
CA ASN A 102 11.49 -18.04 -12.87
C ASN A 102 10.65 -19.30 -12.64
N ASN A 103 9.77 -19.65 -13.60
CA ASN A 103 8.96 -20.86 -13.63
C ASN A 103 8.11 -21.11 -12.38
N LEU A 104 7.71 -20.05 -11.67
CA LEU A 104 6.80 -20.17 -10.53
C LEU A 104 5.49 -20.82 -10.99
N GLN A 105 5.15 -21.96 -10.38
CA GLN A 105 3.86 -22.62 -10.57
C GLN A 105 2.91 -22.12 -9.50
N ILE A 106 1.84 -21.44 -9.92
CA ILE A 106 0.86 -20.84 -9.03
C ILE A 106 -0.50 -20.88 -9.71
N GLU A 107 -1.52 -21.29 -8.96
CA GLU A 107 -2.89 -21.26 -9.46
C GLU A 107 -3.39 -19.81 -9.58
N PRO A 108 -4.27 -19.48 -10.54
CA PRO A 108 -4.76 -18.11 -10.71
C PRO A 108 -5.46 -17.54 -9.47
N ALA A 109 -6.12 -18.38 -8.67
CA ALA A 109 -6.75 -17.96 -7.41
C ALA A 109 -5.69 -17.58 -6.36
N ASP A 110 -4.69 -18.43 -6.16
CA ASP A 110 -3.56 -18.19 -5.28
C ASP A 110 -2.76 -16.95 -5.71
N ALA A 111 -2.62 -16.69 -7.01
CA ALA A 111 -1.97 -15.49 -7.53
C ALA A 111 -2.74 -14.20 -7.17
N ARG A 112 -4.09 -14.21 -7.31
CA ARG A 112 -4.91 -13.06 -6.92
C ARG A 112 -4.84 -12.81 -5.42
N GLU A 113 -4.90 -13.86 -4.62
CA GLU A 113 -4.80 -13.75 -3.16
C GLU A 113 -3.41 -13.28 -2.71
N ALA A 114 -2.34 -13.76 -3.36
CA ALA A 114 -0.99 -13.27 -3.10
C ALA A 114 -0.85 -11.77 -3.45
N VAL A 115 -1.39 -11.31 -4.60
CA VAL A 115 -1.43 -9.87 -4.94
C VAL A 115 -2.21 -9.09 -3.89
N ARG A 116 -3.39 -9.57 -3.49
CA ARG A 116 -4.23 -8.92 -2.49
C ARG A 116 -3.51 -8.76 -1.15
N TYR A 117 -2.90 -9.83 -0.67
CA TYR A 117 -2.12 -9.81 0.56
C TYR A 117 -0.94 -8.85 0.47
N LEU A 118 -0.12 -8.96 -0.57
CA LEU A 118 1.10 -8.16 -0.74
C LEU A 118 0.79 -6.69 -1.00
N ALA A 119 -0.23 -6.38 -1.79
CA ALA A 119 -0.66 -5.01 -1.99
C ALA A 119 -1.16 -4.40 -0.68
N THR A 120 -1.90 -5.15 0.14
CA THR A 120 -2.41 -4.63 1.41
C THR A 120 -1.32 -4.43 2.46
N ASN A 121 -0.41 -5.38 2.61
CA ASN A 121 0.60 -5.38 3.69
C ASN A 121 1.94 -4.76 3.26
N HIS A 122 2.25 -4.78 1.97
CA HIS A 122 3.46 -4.19 1.38
C HIS A 122 3.06 -3.15 0.31
N GLY A 123 2.02 -2.37 0.62
CA GLY A 123 1.45 -1.34 -0.24
C GLY A 123 2.11 0.02 -0.09
N LEU A 124 1.53 1.02 -0.74
CA LEU A 124 1.94 2.41 -0.64
C LEU A 124 0.87 3.24 0.06
N ALA A 125 1.26 4.23 0.86
CA ALA A 125 0.33 5.22 1.39
C ALA A 125 -0.24 6.10 0.25
N PRO A 126 -1.42 6.72 0.42
CA PRO A 126 -2.02 7.59 -0.60
C PRO A 126 -1.08 8.68 -1.12
N GLU A 127 -0.32 9.30 -0.22
CA GLU A 127 0.64 10.34 -0.53
C GLU A 127 1.81 9.82 -1.39
N GLU A 128 2.20 8.56 -1.17
CA GLU A 128 3.32 7.92 -1.86
C GLU A 128 3.03 7.59 -3.33
N VAL A 129 1.77 7.34 -3.68
CA VAL A 129 1.34 7.00 -5.05
C VAL A 129 1.12 8.23 -5.91
N ARG A 130 0.80 9.38 -5.30
CA ARG A 130 0.30 10.57 -5.99
C ARG A 130 1.16 10.99 -7.20
N LEU A 131 2.49 10.91 -7.06
CA LEU A 131 3.43 11.29 -8.11
C LEU A 131 3.40 10.33 -9.31
N GLY A 132 3.21 9.03 -9.07
CA GLY A 132 3.17 7.99 -10.09
C GLY A 132 1.76 7.53 -10.48
N ALA A 133 0.69 8.15 -9.96
CA ALA A 133 -0.69 7.70 -10.13
C ALA A 133 -1.14 7.60 -11.60
N PHE A 134 -0.54 8.39 -12.49
CA PHE A 134 -0.79 8.33 -13.93
C PHE A 134 -0.51 6.95 -14.54
N GLU A 135 0.44 6.19 -13.97
CA GLU A 135 0.79 4.86 -14.45
C GLU A 135 -0.33 3.84 -14.21
N VAL A 136 -0.91 3.84 -13.00
CA VAL A 136 -1.97 2.90 -12.62
C VAL A 136 -3.32 3.31 -13.24
N GLU A 137 -3.55 4.62 -13.37
CA GLU A 137 -4.72 5.18 -14.07
C GLU A 137 -4.64 5.05 -15.60
N ARG A 138 -3.53 4.51 -16.14
CA ARG A 138 -3.29 4.36 -17.59
C ARG A 138 -3.41 5.69 -18.35
N ARG A 139 -2.98 6.78 -17.72
CA ARG A 139 -2.94 8.11 -18.33
C ARG A 139 -1.73 8.19 -19.27
N ASN A 140 -2.00 8.27 -20.57
CA ASN A 140 -0.97 8.49 -21.60
C ASN A 140 -0.55 9.97 -21.59
N ILE A 141 0.44 10.31 -20.75
CA ILE A 141 1.00 11.65 -20.61
C ILE A 141 2.52 11.63 -20.79
N ASP A 142 3.08 12.74 -21.27
CA ASP A 142 4.54 12.97 -21.27
C ASP A 142 4.97 13.47 -19.88
N PHE A 143 5.12 12.52 -18.95
CA PHE A 143 5.55 12.82 -17.59
C PHE A 143 7.08 12.88 -17.50
N ARG A 144 7.60 13.96 -16.91
CA ARG A 144 9.02 14.12 -16.57
C ARG A 144 9.19 14.27 -15.07
N TYR A 145 10.09 13.48 -14.51
CA TYR A 145 10.52 13.57 -13.12
C TYR A 145 11.57 14.68 -12.99
N GLU A 146 11.12 15.89 -12.70
CA GLU A 146 11.98 17.09 -12.65
C GLU A 146 12.82 17.18 -11.37
N ALA A 147 12.49 16.41 -10.33
CA ALA A 147 13.20 16.45 -9.06
C ALA A 147 14.62 15.86 -9.13
N ASP A 148 14.88 14.98 -10.11
CA ASP A 148 16.24 14.56 -10.46
C ASP A 148 16.33 14.22 -11.95
N PRO A 149 16.83 15.15 -12.80
CA PRO A 149 16.94 14.95 -14.24
C PRO A 149 17.84 13.78 -14.65
N GLU A 150 18.87 13.44 -13.85
CA GLU A 150 19.76 12.32 -14.14
C GLU A 150 19.05 10.97 -13.95
N THR A 151 18.34 10.77 -12.83
CA THR A 151 17.46 9.59 -12.62
C THR A 151 16.38 9.52 -13.69
N GLN A 152 15.75 10.65 -14.04
CA GLN A 152 14.76 10.69 -15.13
C GLN A 152 15.38 10.16 -16.43
N GLN A 153 16.56 10.64 -16.81
CA GLN A 153 17.21 10.21 -18.05
C GLN A 153 17.68 8.75 -17.99
N THR A 154 18.11 8.28 -16.82
CA THR A 154 18.65 6.93 -16.63
C THR A 154 17.54 5.87 -16.60
N CYS A 155 16.41 6.16 -15.95
CA CYS A 155 15.37 5.17 -15.65
C CYS A 155 14.14 5.23 -16.58
N ASN A 156 13.95 6.27 -17.38
CA ASN A 156 12.77 6.44 -18.24
C ASN A 156 12.95 5.93 -19.69
N ARG A 157 14.15 5.55 -20.13
CA ARG A 157 14.42 5.22 -21.55
C ARG A 157 13.63 4.02 -22.08
N CYS A 158 13.24 3.09 -21.21
CA CYS A 158 12.56 1.86 -21.61
C CYS A 158 11.10 1.78 -21.16
N HIS A 159 10.76 2.42 -20.04
CA HIS A 159 9.41 2.42 -19.48
C HIS A 159 9.17 3.72 -18.71
N SER A 160 7.91 4.01 -18.41
CA SER A 160 7.54 5.22 -17.68
C SER A 160 8.27 5.34 -16.33
N MET A 161 8.48 6.58 -15.88
CA MET A 161 8.95 6.84 -14.52
C MET A 161 7.90 6.45 -13.47
N GLY A 162 6.61 6.44 -13.81
CA GLY A 162 5.56 6.07 -12.87
C GLY A 162 5.76 4.67 -12.29
N ARG A 163 6.32 3.73 -13.07
CA ARG A 163 6.71 2.40 -12.59
C ARG A 163 7.80 2.43 -11.51
N VAL A 164 8.70 3.40 -11.56
CA VAL A 164 9.78 3.59 -10.58
C VAL A 164 9.24 4.33 -9.35
N LEU A 165 8.51 5.43 -9.56
CA LEU A 165 7.98 6.30 -8.51
C LEU A 165 6.96 5.59 -7.60
N ASN A 166 6.26 4.58 -8.12
CA ASN A 166 5.31 3.74 -7.39
C ASN A 166 5.97 2.57 -6.65
N GLN A 167 7.22 2.72 -6.20
CA GLN A 167 7.94 1.73 -5.41
C GLN A 167 8.66 2.37 -4.22
N ARG A 168 8.80 1.61 -3.14
CA ARG A 168 9.59 1.96 -1.96
C ARG A 168 10.44 0.76 -1.60
N ARG A 169 11.74 0.96 -1.40
CA ARG A 169 12.73 -0.14 -1.28
C ARG A 169 13.82 0.25 -0.29
N THR A 170 14.48 -0.74 0.30
CA THR A 170 15.78 -0.48 0.93
C THR A 170 16.80 -0.12 -0.15
N ARG A 171 17.92 0.48 0.25
CA ARG A 171 19.05 0.74 -0.65
C ARG A 171 19.50 -0.53 -1.39
N GLU A 172 19.71 -1.62 -0.64
CA GLU A 172 20.08 -2.91 -1.21
C GLU A 172 19.05 -3.42 -2.24
N GLU A 173 17.76 -3.20 -2.00
CA GLU A 173 16.71 -3.60 -2.95
C GLU A 173 16.67 -2.73 -4.22
N TRP A 174 17.16 -1.48 -4.16
CA TRP A 174 17.40 -0.66 -5.35
C TRP A 174 18.63 -1.14 -6.14
N GLU A 175 19.72 -1.47 -5.46
CA GLU A 175 20.93 -2.03 -6.07
C GLU A 175 20.65 -3.38 -6.74
N LEU A 176 19.92 -4.27 -6.07
CA LEU A 176 19.52 -5.54 -6.64
C LEU A 176 18.50 -5.38 -7.79
N LEU A 177 17.71 -4.32 -7.80
CA LEU A 177 16.83 -4.00 -8.93
C LEU A 177 17.66 -3.64 -10.16
N THR A 178 18.68 -2.78 -10.03
CA THR A 178 19.54 -2.40 -11.16
C THR A 178 20.40 -3.57 -11.64
N ALA A 179 20.90 -4.40 -10.72
CA ALA A 179 21.56 -5.66 -11.07
C ALA A 179 20.65 -6.61 -11.86
N MET A 180 19.37 -6.71 -11.50
CA MET A 180 18.40 -7.50 -12.26
C MET A 180 18.17 -6.93 -13.67
N HIS A 181 18.10 -5.60 -13.82
CA HIS A 181 18.01 -4.98 -15.16
C HIS A 181 19.23 -5.32 -16.02
N ARG A 182 20.45 -5.23 -15.47
CA ARG A 182 21.68 -5.66 -16.17
C ARG A 182 21.65 -7.14 -16.56
N GLY A 183 21.19 -8.00 -15.64
CA GLY A 183 21.12 -9.45 -15.86
C GLY A 183 20.10 -9.85 -16.93
N TYR A 184 18.94 -9.18 -16.98
CA TYR A 184 17.88 -9.49 -17.95
C TYR A 184 18.02 -8.76 -19.27
N TYR A 185 18.66 -7.59 -19.26
CA TYR A 185 18.87 -6.75 -20.43
C TYR A 185 20.37 -6.45 -20.56
N PRO A 186 21.15 -7.32 -21.22
CA PRO A 186 22.61 -7.18 -21.30
C PRO A 186 23.10 -5.88 -21.95
N LEU A 187 22.22 -5.17 -22.67
CA LEU A 187 22.51 -3.86 -23.29
C LEU A 187 22.08 -2.67 -22.42
N ALA A 188 21.57 -2.89 -21.20
CA ALA A 188 21.10 -1.81 -20.32
C ALA A 188 22.21 -0.80 -20.00
N ASP A 189 23.46 -1.27 -19.83
CA ASP A 189 24.60 -0.39 -19.57
C ASP A 189 24.85 0.56 -20.74
N VAL A 190 24.91 0.08 -21.98
CA VAL A 190 25.16 0.95 -23.14
C VAL A 190 23.94 1.78 -23.55
N GLN A 191 22.73 1.31 -23.26
CA GLN A 191 21.50 1.99 -23.67
C GLN A 191 21.01 3.02 -22.65
N SER A 192 21.25 2.81 -21.35
CA SER A 192 20.63 3.59 -20.27
C SER A 192 21.52 3.89 -19.07
N PHE A 193 22.26 2.91 -18.54
CA PHE A 193 22.96 3.06 -17.25
C PHE A 193 24.35 3.69 -17.34
N LEU A 194 24.96 3.69 -18.52
CA LEU A 194 26.14 4.50 -18.82
C LEU A 194 25.70 5.72 -19.62
N VAL A 195 25.99 6.89 -19.08
CA VAL A 195 26.07 8.11 -19.88
C VAL A 195 27.55 8.32 -20.17
N GLY A 196 28.01 7.83 -21.33
CA GLY A 196 29.37 8.10 -21.83
C GLY A 196 30.02 6.92 -22.57
N ASP A 197 30.42 7.20 -23.81
CA ASP A 197 31.59 6.62 -24.51
C ASP A 197 31.45 5.44 -25.50
N TRP A 198 30.44 4.55 -25.45
CA TRP A 198 30.40 3.46 -26.46
C TRP A 198 29.87 3.88 -27.85
N LEU A 199 28.98 4.87 -27.95
CA LEU A 199 28.34 5.26 -29.22
C LEU A 199 28.76 6.64 -29.76
N GLY A 200 29.79 7.27 -29.17
CA GLY A 200 30.34 8.54 -29.67
C GLY A 200 29.39 9.75 -29.63
N GLY A 201 28.28 9.66 -28.89
CA GLY A 201 27.50 10.85 -28.52
C GLY A 201 28.29 11.69 -27.52
N PRO A 202 28.13 13.02 -27.47
CA PRO A 202 28.77 13.84 -26.44
C PRO A 202 28.37 13.29 -25.07
N GLY A 203 29.32 12.66 -24.38
CA GLY A 203 29.17 12.42 -22.96
C GLY A 203 29.02 13.77 -22.25
N PRO A 204 28.51 13.80 -21.01
CA PRO A 204 28.72 14.97 -20.17
C PRO A 204 30.21 15.30 -20.23
N GLU A 205 30.55 16.58 -20.46
CA GLU A 205 31.92 17.03 -20.33
C GLU A 205 32.41 16.52 -18.96
N ALA A 206 33.59 15.88 -18.95
CA ALA A 206 34.16 15.39 -17.70
C ALA A 206 34.38 16.60 -16.80
N ASP A 207 33.46 16.85 -15.89
CA ASP A 207 33.66 17.80 -14.81
C ASP A 207 34.79 17.26 -13.93
N ASP A 208 35.69 18.13 -13.50
CA ASP A 208 36.84 17.80 -12.63
C ASP A 208 36.44 17.23 -11.24
N GLU A 209 35.14 16.96 -11.01
CA GLU A 209 34.50 16.41 -9.82
C GLU A 209 34.00 14.95 -10.01
N ASP A 210 34.59 14.18 -10.92
CA ASP A 210 34.21 12.77 -11.12
C ASP A 210 34.53 11.93 -9.86
N ASP A 211 33.49 11.65 -9.06
CA ASP A 211 33.56 10.79 -7.88
C ASP A 211 33.63 9.28 -8.22
N GLY A 212 33.70 8.94 -9.50
CA GLY A 212 33.84 7.57 -10.01
C GLY A 212 32.54 6.76 -10.06
N ARG A 213 31.40 7.33 -9.69
CA ARG A 213 30.09 6.66 -9.77
C ARG A 213 29.52 6.72 -11.19
N THR A 214 28.82 5.66 -11.60
CA THR A 214 28.05 5.68 -12.86
C THR A 214 26.73 6.43 -12.68
N ALA A 215 26.07 6.81 -13.78
CA ALA A 215 24.76 7.47 -13.74
C ALA A 215 23.71 6.63 -13.00
N VAL A 216 23.76 5.30 -13.13
CA VAL A 216 22.86 4.42 -12.39
C VAL A 216 23.21 4.32 -10.90
N ASP A 217 24.47 4.46 -10.52
CA ASP A 217 24.85 4.46 -9.10
C ASP A 217 24.32 5.73 -8.40
N ARG A 218 24.46 6.89 -9.06
CA ARG A 218 23.85 8.16 -8.60
C ARG A 218 22.32 8.08 -8.57
N ALA A 219 21.69 7.45 -9.56
CA ALA A 219 20.25 7.22 -9.54
C ALA A 219 19.83 6.31 -8.37
N VAL A 220 20.57 5.25 -8.06
CA VAL A 220 20.31 4.40 -6.89
C VAL A 220 20.44 5.19 -5.59
N ASP A 221 21.46 6.05 -5.46
CA ASP A 221 21.62 6.92 -4.30
C ASP A 221 20.41 7.81 -4.08
N HIS A 222 19.97 8.50 -5.14
CA HIS A 222 18.79 9.34 -5.13
C HIS A 222 17.53 8.54 -4.77
N LEU A 223 17.27 7.44 -5.47
CA LEU A 223 16.06 6.61 -5.26
C LEU A 223 16.02 6.01 -3.84
N ALA A 224 17.15 5.61 -3.29
CA ALA A 224 17.23 5.08 -1.93
C ALA A 224 16.95 6.17 -0.87
N GLU A 225 17.34 7.41 -1.14
CA GLU A 225 17.07 8.55 -0.26
C GLU A 225 15.60 9.01 -0.32
N VAL A 226 15.04 9.18 -1.53
CA VAL A 226 13.71 9.79 -1.70
C VAL A 226 12.56 8.78 -1.74
N PHE A 227 12.85 7.50 -2.01
CA PHE A 227 11.87 6.40 -2.01
C PHE A 227 12.27 5.23 -1.09
N PRO A 228 12.57 5.50 0.19
CA PRO A 228 12.99 4.48 1.15
C PRO A 228 11.84 3.53 1.50
N LEU A 229 12.18 2.31 1.93
CA LEU A 229 11.21 1.31 2.38
C LEU A 229 10.30 1.86 3.48
N ASP A 230 10.89 2.49 4.50
CA ASP A 230 10.16 3.12 5.59
C ASP A 230 10.01 4.63 5.32
N SER A 231 8.82 5.15 5.58
CA SER A 231 8.52 6.56 5.38
C SER A 231 7.51 7.04 6.43
N PRO A 232 7.55 8.32 6.82
CA PRO A 232 6.54 8.87 7.73
C PRO A 232 5.10 8.73 7.21
N ALA A 233 4.91 8.81 5.88
CA ALA A 233 3.61 8.61 5.25
C ALA A 233 3.11 7.17 5.45
N TRP A 234 3.98 6.18 5.22
CA TRP A 234 3.64 4.78 5.44
C TRP A 234 3.42 4.47 6.93
N ALA A 235 4.30 4.92 7.82
CA ALA A 235 4.14 4.72 9.26
C ALA A 235 2.79 5.27 9.77
N SER A 236 2.41 6.47 9.31
CA SER A 236 1.12 7.08 9.65
C SER A 236 -0.07 6.29 9.06
N TRP A 237 0.00 5.93 7.78
CA TRP A 237 -1.10 5.25 7.08
C TRP A 237 -1.32 3.83 7.61
N SER A 238 -0.25 3.06 7.71
CA SER A 238 -0.26 1.66 8.14
C SER A 238 -0.78 1.49 9.58
N ALA A 239 -0.44 2.42 10.48
CA ALA A 239 -0.95 2.42 11.86
C ALA A 239 -2.46 2.70 11.97
N ASN A 240 -3.06 3.33 10.96
CA ASN A 240 -4.45 3.77 10.96
C ASN A 240 -5.32 3.09 9.89
N MET A 241 -4.78 2.10 9.17
CA MET A 241 -5.49 1.42 8.11
C MET A 241 -6.74 0.72 8.66
N ARG A 242 -7.86 0.89 7.95
CA ARG A 242 -9.16 0.32 8.34
C ARG A 242 -9.79 -0.40 7.16
N THR A 243 -10.69 -1.31 7.48
CA THR A 243 -11.62 -1.89 6.51
C THR A 243 -12.36 -0.75 5.78
N PRO A 244 -12.32 -0.71 4.44
CA PRO A 244 -13.02 0.31 3.66
C PRO A 244 -14.52 0.31 3.94
N ARG A 245 -15.11 1.49 4.07
CA ARG A 245 -16.56 1.67 4.25
C ARG A 245 -17.08 2.51 3.09
N LEU A 246 -17.26 1.86 1.95
CA LEU A 246 -17.65 2.51 0.69
C LEU A 246 -19.12 2.30 0.31
N GLU A 247 -19.85 1.47 1.05
CA GLU A 247 -21.27 1.19 0.80
C GLU A 247 -22.10 2.48 0.79
N GLY A 248 -22.95 2.62 -0.23
CA GLY A 248 -23.84 3.77 -0.38
C GLY A 248 -23.99 4.24 -1.83
N ALA A 249 -24.71 5.35 -1.98
CA ALA A 249 -24.90 6.02 -3.26
C ALA A 249 -23.96 7.23 -3.37
N TRP A 250 -23.19 7.27 -4.45
CA TRP A 250 -22.17 8.27 -4.72
C TRP A 250 -22.54 9.06 -5.97
N ALA A 251 -22.48 10.38 -5.89
CA ALA A 251 -22.60 11.23 -7.07
C ALA A 251 -21.38 11.03 -7.98
N LEU A 252 -21.62 10.80 -9.28
CA LEU A 252 -20.60 10.70 -10.30
C LEU A 252 -20.56 11.99 -11.11
N VAL A 253 -19.39 12.60 -11.23
CA VAL A 253 -19.11 13.68 -12.18
C VAL A 253 -17.76 13.41 -12.81
N GLY A 254 -17.65 13.59 -14.13
CA GLY A 254 -16.40 13.35 -14.84
C GLY A 254 -16.36 13.99 -16.21
N TYR A 255 -15.28 13.68 -16.94
CA TYR A 255 -15.09 14.13 -18.30
C TYR A 255 -14.33 13.06 -19.10
N GLU A 256 -14.86 12.68 -20.25
CA GLU A 256 -14.20 11.76 -21.17
C GLU A 256 -13.66 12.52 -22.39
N ARG A 257 -12.37 12.32 -22.67
CA ARG A 257 -11.71 12.97 -23.81
C ARG A 257 -12.41 12.58 -25.12
N GLY A 258 -12.82 13.58 -25.88
CA GLY A 258 -13.55 13.40 -27.14
C GLY A 258 -15.05 13.18 -26.98
N GLN A 259 -15.57 12.88 -25.78
CA GLN A 259 -17.01 12.67 -25.55
C GLN A 259 -17.66 13.79 -24.71
N GLY A 260 -16.88 14.50 -23.89
CA GLY A 260 -17.36 15.61 -23.08
C GLY A 260 -17.65 15.26 -21.61
N PRO A 261 -18.37 16.13 -20.88
CA PRO A 261 -18.69 15.91 -19.48
C PRO A 261 -19.66 14.74 -19.31
N VAL A 262 -19.62 14.11 -18.14
CA VAL A 262 -20.52 13.04 -17.71
C VAL A 262 -20.96 13.29 -16.27
N TYR A 263 -22.21 12.97 -15.94
CA TYR A 263 -22.71 12.99 -14.57
C TYR A 263 -23.69 11.85 -14.31
N GLY A 264 -23.86 11.47 -13.06
CA GLY A 264 -24.73 10.36 -12.67
C GLY A 264 -24.55 9.93 -11.23
N GLU A 265 -24.74 8.64 -11.00
CA GLU A 265 -24.65 8.00 -9.69
C GLU A 265 -23.92 6.66 -9.81
N VAL A 266 -23.14 6.31 -8.79
CA VAL A 266 -22.61 4.96 -8.55
C VAL A 266 -23.15 4.47 -7.22
N VAL A 267 -23.88 3.37 -7.23
CA VAL A 267 -24.27 2.63 -6.02
C VAL A 267 -23.22 1.56 -5.76
N VAL A 268 -22.70 1.52 -4.54
CA VAL A 268 -21.71 0.55 -4.07
C VAL A 268 -22.36 -0.29 -2.98
N GLU A 269 -22.35 -1.60 -3.15
CA GLU A 269 -22.89 -2.59 -2.23
C GLU A 269 -21.73 -3.45 -1.71
N ALA A 270 -21.58 -3.58 -0.39
CA ALA A 270 -20.50 -4.37 0.21
C ALA A 270 -20.84 -5.86 0.18
N ASP A 271 -19.85 -6.72 -0.09
CA ASP A 271 -20.01 -8.16 0.10
C ASP A 271 -19.90 -8.50 1.60
N PRO A 272 -20.97 -9.03 2.25
CA PRO A 272 -20.93 -9.37 3.68
C PRO A 272 -19.89 -10.45 4.01
N SER A 273 -19.47 -11.25 3.02
CA SER A 273 -18.49 -12.33 3.17
C SER A 273 -17.06 -11.89 2.88
N ALA A 274 -16.86 -10.73 2.25
CA ALA A 274 -15.55 -10.22 1.88
C ALA A 274 -15.52 -8.67 1.95
N PRO A 275 -15.11 -8.08 3.09
CA PRO A 275 -15.39 -6.68 3.43
C PRO A 275 -14.60 -5.63 2.63
N ASP A 276 -13.70 -6.06 1.75
CA ASP A 276 -12.94 -5.24 0.81
C ASP A 276 -13.35 -5.51 -0.66
N GLN A 277 -14.40 -6.29 -0.87
CA GLN A 277 -15.02 -6.55 -2.16
C GLN A 277 -16.38 -5.87 -2.23
N PHE A 278 -16.69 -5.31 -3.39
CA PHE A 278 -17.90 -4.53 -3.60
C PHE A 278 -18.51 -4.85 -4.96
N GLU A 279 -19.84 -4.89 -5.00
CA GLU A 279 -20.58 -4.77 -6.25
C GLU A 279 -20.89 -3.31 -6.51
N THR A 280 -20.80 -2.90 -7.78
CA THR A 280 -21.05 -1.53 -8.21
C THR A 280 -22.10 -1.48 -9.29
N ARG A 281 -22.99 -0.49 -9.20
CA ARG A 281 -24.00 -0.18 -10.22
C ARG A 281 -23.94 1.30 -10.54
N ALA A 282 -23.42 1.64 -11.72
CA ALA A 282 -23.30 3.00 -12.20
C ALA A 282 -24.41 3.32 -13.21
N ARG A 283 -25.02 4.50 -13.08
CA ARG A 283 -25.96 5.07 -14.06
C ARG A 283 -25.55 6.51 -14.34
N TYR A 284 -25.23 6.83 -15.59
CA TYR A 284 -24.70 8.14 -15.95
C TYR A 284 -25.03 8.55 -17.38
N THR A 285 -24.99 9.87 -17.64
CA THR A 285 -25.43 10.49 -18.89
C THR A 285 -24.33 11.32 -19.52
N TYR A 286 -24.20 11.25 -20.85
CA TYR A 286 -23.47 12.21 -21.67
C TYR A 286 -24.44 13.25 -22.23
N PRO A 287 -24.57 14.44 -21.62
CA PRO A 287 -25.59 15.43 -21.99
C PRO A 287 -25.45 15.90 -23.44
N ALA A 288 -24.21 16.11 -23.91
CA ALA A 288 -23.95 16.61 -25.27
C ALA A 288 -24.43 15.65 -26.38
N ARG A 289 -24.54 14.34 -26.08
CA ARG A 289 -25.00 13.32 -27.03
C ARG A 289 -26.37 12.73 -26.67
N SER A 290 -26.94 13.14 -25.53
CA SER A 290 -28.16 12.55 -24.96
C SER A 290 -28.09 11.02 -24.85
N VAL A 291 -26.95 10.50 -24.36
CA VAL A 291 -26.72 9.06 -24.19
C VAL A 291 -26.69 8.72 -22.71
N ASP A 292 -27.55 7.80 -22.30
CA ASP A 292 -27.54 7.20 -20.97
C ASP A 292 -26.81 5.86 -20.97
N VAL A 293 -26.03 5.61 -19.92
CA VAL A 293 -25.23 4.40 -19.74
C VAL A 293 -25.53 3.81 -18.37
N THR A 294 -25.73 2.49 -18.34
CA THR A 294 -25.78 1.71 -17.10
C THR A 294 -24.65 0.68 -17.13
N ARG A 295 -23.94 0.52 -16.02
CA ARG A 295 -22.89 -0.49 -15.86
C ARG A 295 -23.03 -1.18 -14.51
N THR A 296 -22.80 -2.48 -14.50
CA THR A 296 -22.56 -3.25 -13.29
C THR A 296 -21.11 -3.73 -13.28
N GLY A 297 -20.52 -3.85 -12.10
CA GLY A 297 -19.14 -4.28 -11.96
C GLY A 297 -18.83 -4.78 -10.57
N GLN A 298 -17.63 -5.33 -10.42
CA GLN A 298 -17.05 -5.73 -9.14
C GLN A 298 -15.81 -4.87 -8.89
N ALA A 299 -15.60 -4.49 -7.64
CA ALA A 299 -14.45 -3.72 -7.20
C ALA A 299 -13.80 -4.42 -5.99
N LEU A 300 -12.48 -4.25 -5.91
CA LEU A 300 -11.65 -4.70 -4.80
C LEU A 300 -10.89 -3.48 -4.29
N VAL A 301 -10.72 -3.37 -2.97
CA VAL A 301 -9.93 -2.29 -2.38
C VAL A 301 -8.66 -2.85 -1.76
N TYR A 302 -7.51 -2.38 -2.22
CA TYR A 302 -6.20 -2.73 -1.69
C TYR A 302 -5.68 -1.64 -0.76
N THR A 303 -4.87 -2.01 0.23
CA THR A 303 -4.19 -1.06 1.14
C THR A 303 -5.14 -0.11 1.88
N GLY A 304 -6.43 -0.44 1.93
CA GLY A 304 -7.49 0.39 2.52
C GLY A 304 -7.99 1.57 1.67
N TYR A 305 -7.48 1.79 0.44
CA TYR A 305 -7.92 2.91 -0.40
C TYR A 305 -7.77 2.76 -1.93
N GLN A 306 -6.95 1.83 -2.42
CA GLN A 306 -6.66 1.68 -3.86
C GLN A 306 -7.64 0.75 -4.56
#